data_AF-A0A7C3Z6Q7-F1
#
_entry.id   AF-A0A7C3Z6Q7-F1
#
_cell.length_a   1.000
_cell.length_b   1.000
_cell.length_c   1.000
_cell.angle_alpha   90.00
_cell.angle_beta   90.00
_cell.angle_gamma   90.00
#
_symmetry.space_group_name_H-M   'P 1'
#
loop_
_entity.id
_entity.type
_entity.pdbx_description
1 polymer ?
#
loop_
_entity_poly.entity_id
_entity_poly.type
_entity_poly.pdbx_seq_one_letter_code
_entity_poly.pdbx_strand_id
1 'polypeptide(L)'
;MDKIKIYITIFIMIVLINSCGINDVGIYYREGSIKVRGYNELRDTLTISPGTKVCFESYYLPIFDFSGHAGELVVKEGGKLIARGTKEKPIVFESIYKHTSDGLYFESSASNESILEYCEFREGVVVNISNSMTVQYCKF
;
A
#
# COMPACT_ATOMS: atom_id res chain seq x y z
N MET A 1 -39.72 1.60 4.84
CA MET A 1 -38.42 1.20 4.26
C MET A 1 -37.63 2.47 4.04
N ASP A 2 -36.94 2.90 5.09
CA ASP A 2 -36.32 4.22 5.15
C ASP A 2 -35.03 4.24 4.34
N LYS A 3 -34.97 5.19 3.41
CA LYS A 3 -33.77 5.51 2.65
C LYS A 3 -32.80 6.22 3.58
N ILE A 4 -31.79 5.50 4.05
CA ILE A 4 -30.65 6.09 4.76
C ILE A 4 -29.89 6.96 3.75
N LYS A 5 -30.06 8.28 3.87
CA LYS A 5 -29.21 9.29 3.24
C LYS A 5 -28.06 9.58 4.20
N ILE A 6 -26.86 9.11 3.87
CA ILE A 6 -25.63 9.50 4.57
C ILE A 6 -25.02 10.66 3.77
N TYR A 7 -25.15 11.86 4.31
CA TYR A 7 -24.34 13.02 3.94
C TYR A 7 -23.11 13.00 4.84
N ILE A 8 -21.96 12.58 4.33
CA ILE A 8 -20.67 12.79 4.99
C ILE A 8 -19.76 13.54 4.03
N THR A 9 -19.29 14.67 4.53
CA THR A 9 -18.56 15.74 3.86
C THR A 9 -17.30 15.26 3.16
N ILE A 10 -17.08 15.82 1.97
CA ILE A 10 -15.98 15.64 1.02
C ILE A 10 -14.60 15.57 1.70
N PHE A 11 -13.93 14.42 1.59
CA PHE A 11 -12.48 14.31 1.42
C PHE A 11 -12.25 13.21 0.37
N ILE A 12 -11.63 13.58 -0.73
CA ILE A 12 -11.42 12.75 -1.93
C ILE A 12 -10.53 11.56 -1.58
N MET A 13 -11.08 10.35 -1.66
CA MET A 13 -10.38 9.10 -1.99
C MET A 13 -11.38 7.96 -1.85
N ILE A 14 -11.74 7.33 -2.97
CA ILE A 14 -12.01 5.90 -3.16
C ILE A 14 -12.64 5.80 -4.57
N VAL A 15 -11.89 5.20 -5.47
CA VAL A 15 -12.43 4.65 -6.72
C VAL A 15 -13.31 3.47 -6.33
N LEU A 16 -14.62 3.69 -6.21
CA LEU A 16 -15.62 2.63 -6.12
C LEU A 16 -15.89 2.14 -7.55
N ILE A 17 -15.17 1.12 -8.01
CA ILE A 17 -15.66 0.30 -9.13
C ILE A 17 -16.45 -0.86 -8.53
N ASN A 18 -17.77 -0.73 -8.56
CA ASN A 18 -18.66 -1.87 -8.43
C ASN A 18 -18.47 -2.78 -9.65
N SER A 19 -17.81 -3.93 -9.47
CA SER A 19 -18.08 -5.08 -10.33
C SER A 19 -18.15 -6.35 -9.48
N CYS A 20 -19.38 -6.74 -9.18
CA CYS A 20 -19.70 -8.10 -8.76
C CYS A 20 -19.13 -9.08 -9.82
N GLY A 21 -18.06 -9.80 -9.50
CA GLY A 21 -17.59 -10.94 -10.32
C GLY A 21 -16.09 -11.06 -10.64
N ILE A 22 -15.19 -10.16 -10.20
CA ILE A 22 -13.74 -10.32 -10.40
C ILE A 22 -12.99 -9.97 -9.10
N ASN A 23 -12.01 -10.80 -8.75
CA ASN A 23 -11.26 -10.77 -7.49
C ASN A 23 -10.60 -9.40 -7.23
N ASP A 24 -11.00 -8.80 -6.11
CA ASP A 24 -10.79 -7.40 -5.69
C ASP A 24 -9.30 -7.00 -5.58
N VAL A 25 -8.73 -6.37 -6.62
CA VAL A 25 -7.41 -5.70 -6.61
C VAL A 25 -7.60 -4.26 -6.13
N GLY A 26 -6.84 -3.83 -5.13
CA GLY A 26 -6.99 -2.48 -4.60
C GLY A 26 -6.25 -2.19 -3.29
N ILE A 27 -6.37 -0.94 -2.85
CA ILE A 27 -5.90 -0.46 -1.55
C ILE A 27 -7.11 -0.17 -0.67
N TYR A 28 -7.23 -0.89 0.44
CA TYR A 28 -8.36 -0.80 1.37
C TYR A 28 -7.92 -0.20 2.69
N TYR A 29 -8.69 0.77 3.17
CA TYR A 29 -8.43 1.44 4.44
C TYR A 29 -9.41 0.94 5.49
N ARG A 30 -8.88 0.56 6.64
CA ARG A 30 -9.64 0.28 7.86
C ARG A 30 -8.95 1.01 9.01
N GLU A 31 -9.67 1.31 10.08
CA GLU A 31 -9.11 1.98 11.26
C GLU A 31 -7.73 1.43 11.65
N GLY A 32 -6.69 2.27 11.51
CA GLY A 32 -5.29 1.93 11.80
C GLY A 32 -4.61 0.92 10.86
N SER A 33 -5.23 0.54 9.74
CA SER A 33 -4.67 -0.44 8.80
C SER A 33 -4.96 -0.15 7.33
N ILE A 34 -4.01 -0.51 6.48
CA ILE A 34 -4.10 -0.46 5.02
C ILE A 34 -3.85 -1.87 4.52
N LYS A 35 -4.67 -2.34 3.59
CA LYS A 35 -4.48 -3.60 2.89
C LYS A 35 -4.20 -3.33 1.43
N VAL A 36 -3.12 -3.88 0.91
CA VAL A 36 -2.72 -3.78 -0.50
C VAL A 36 -2.86 -5.16 -1.12
N ARG A 37 -3.83 -5.30 -2.04
CA ARG A 37 -4.10 -6.57 -2.74
C ARG A 37 -3.84 -6.41 -4.22
N GLY A 38 -3.07 -7.34 -4.78
CA GLY A 38 -2.64 -7.28 -6.18
C GLY A 38 -1.68 -6.13 -6.47
N TYR A 39 -1.47 -5.87 -7.77
CA TYR A 39 -0.59 -4.81 -8.26
C TYR A 39 -1.30 -3.45 -8.25
N ASN A 40 -0.77 -2.49 -7.48
CA ASN A 40 -1.33 -1.15 -7.34
C ASN A 40 -0.30 -0.08 -7.70
N GLU A 41 -0.66 0.83 -8.59
CA GLU A 41 0.19 1.94 -8.99
C GLU A 41 -0.16 3.22 -8.22
N LEU A 42 0.86 3.89 -7.71
CA LEU A 42 0.75 5.21 -7.10
C LEU A 42 1.44 6.25 -7.98
N ARG A 43 0.63 7.10 -8.63
CA ARG A 43 1.07 8.22 -9.50
C ARG A 43 0.83 9.61 -8.89
N ASP A 44 0.30 9.66 -7.66
CA ASP A 44 0.09 10.88 -6.88
C ASP A 44 0.67 10.66 -5.46
N THR A 45 0.19 11.40 -4.47
CA THR A 45 0.66 11.37 -3.09
C THR A 45 -0.19 10.45 -2.23
N LEU A 46 0.42 9.42 -1.65
CA LEU A 46 -0.16 8.65 -0.55
C LEU A 46 0.50 9.05 0.76
N THR A 47 -0.28 9.45 1.76
CA THR A 47 0.24 9.71 3.12
C THR A 47 -0.28 8.64 4.08
N ILE A 48 0.63 8.05 4.85
CA ILE A 48 0.32 7.02 5.86
C ILE A 48 0.59 7.60 7.25
N SER A 49 -0.43 7.58 8.09
CA SER A 49 -0.37 8.10 9.46
C SER A 49 0.48 7.20 10.38
N PRO A 50 1.14 7.75 11.41
CA PRO A 50 1.87 6.98 12.41
C PRO A 50 1.03 5.86 13.04
N GLY A 51 1.66 4.72 13.35
CA GLY A 51 1.01 3.56 13.95
C GLY A 51 0.15 2.74 12.99
N THR A 52 0.10 3.09 11.71
CA THR A 52 -0.65 2.32 10.70
C THR A 52 0.05 0.99 10.39
N LYS A 53 -0.74 -0.07 10.25
CA LYS A 53 -0.29 -1.36 9.74
C LYS A 53 -0.62 -1.50 8.26
N VAL A 54 0.37 -1.75 7.41
CA VAL A 54 0.20 -1.97 5.97
C VAL A 54 0.41 -3.46 5.68
N CYS A 55 -0.62 -4.12 5.18
CA CYS A 55 -0.62 -5.56 4.91
C CYS A 55 -0.66 -5.80 3.40
N PHE A 56 0.40 -6.40 2.86
CA PHE A 56 0.44 -6.91 1.49
C PHE A 56 -0.21 -8.30 1.45
N GLU A 57 -1.24 -8.44 0.61
CA GLU A 57 -2.00 -9.67 0.45
C GLU A 57 -1.90 -10.14 -1.00
N SER A 58 -0.98 -11.05 -1.27
CA SER A 58 -1.00 -11.82 -2.51
C SER A 58 -2.30 -12.61 -2.61
N TYR A 59 -2.91 -12.67 -3.80
CA TYR A 59 -4.04 -13.57 -4.03
C TYR A 59 -3.67 -14.69 -4.98
N TYR A 60 -3.92 -15.93 -4.55
CA TYR A 60 -3.73 -17.12 -5.37
C TYR A 60 -5.01 -17.39 -6.18
N LEU A 61 -4.92 -17.30 -7.51
CA LEU A 61 -5.97 -17.76 -8.41
C LEU A 61 -5.61 -19.14 -8.96
N PRO A 62 -6.25 -20.24 -8.49
CA PRO A 62 -5.95 -21.60 -8.95
C PRO A 62 -6.32 -21.88 -10.41
N ILE A 63 -6.91 -20.90 -11.12
CA ILE A 63 -7.41 -21.03 -12.49
C ILE A 63 -6.56 -20.30 -13.54
N PHE A 64 -5.56 -19.53 -13.13
CA PHE A 64 -4.58 -18.93 -14.05
C PHE A 64 -3.18 -19.39 -13.70
N ASP A 65 -2.57 -20.07 -14.65
CA ASP A 65 -1.24 -20.65 -14.58
C ASP A 65 -0.17 -19.55 -14.35
N PHE A 66 0.65 -19.73 -13.31
CA PHE A 66 1.97 -19.08 -13.08
C PHE A 66 2.13 -17.61 -12.66
N SER A 67 1.15 -16.93 -12.05
CA SER A 67 1.53 -15.84 -11.12
C SER A 67 0.45 -15.59 -10.08
N GLY A 68 0.73 -15.94 -8.82
CA GLY A 68 0.02 -15.29 -7.74
C GLY A 68 0.25 -13.79 -7.90
N HIS A 69 -0.82 -12.99 -8.01
CA HIS A 69 -0.66 -11.55 -8.04
C HIS A 69 -0.27 -11.13 -6.63
N ALA A 70 0.99 -10.74 -6.46
CA ALA A 70 1.50 -10.22 -5.21
C ALA A 70 0.77 -8.95 -4.79
N GLY A 71 0.73 -8.69 -3.49
CA GLY A 71 0.36 -7.39 -2.96
C GLY A 71 1.51 -6.42 -3.19
N GLU A 72 1.41 -5.61 -4.24
CA GLU A 72 2.44 -4.64 -4.63
C GLU A 72 1.88 -3.23 -4.59
N LEU A 73 2.62 -2.32 -3.97
CA LEU A 73 2.41 -0.89 -4.13
C LEU A 73 3.62 -0.30 -4.86
N VAL A 74 3.41 0.08 -6.11
CA VAL A 74 4.43 0.58 -7.03
C VAL A 74 4.27 2.09 -7.20
N VAL A 75 5.22 2.84 -6.67
CA VAL A 75 5.29 4.30 -6.80
C VAL A 75 6.03 4.63 -8.08
N LYS A 76 5.42 5.44 -8.95
CA LYS A 76 6.00 5.81 -10.24
C LYS A 76 5.45 7.13 -10.77
N GLU A 77 6.07 7.64 -11.84
CA GLU A 77 5.64 8.82 -12.60
C GLU A 77 5.34 10.06 -11.74
N GLY A 78 6.30 10.47 -10.90
CA GLY A 78 6.15 11.62 -10.01
C GLY A 78 5.28 11.35 -8.77
N GLY A 79 4.68 10.17 -8.64
CA GLY A 79 4.02 9.72 -7.42
C GLY A 79 4.98 9.69 -6.22
N LYS A 80 4.44 9.83 -5.02
CA LYS A 80 5.21 9.79 -3.77
C LYS A 80 4.46 9.16 -2.61
N LEU A 81 5.21 8.42 -1.79
CA LEU A 81 4.72 7.86 -0.53
C LEU A 81 5.31 8.65 0.64
N ILE A 82 4.44 9.17 1.51
CA ILE A 82 4.82 9.85 2.74
C ILE A 82 4.40 8.97 3.92
N ALA A 83 5.31 8.12 4.40
CA ALA A 83 5.12 7.26 5.57
C ALA A 83 6.05 7.73 6.69
N ARG A 84 5.52 8.61 7.56
CA ARG A 84 6.25 9.10 8.74
C ARG A 84 5.63 8.50 10.00
N GLY A 85 6.22 7.43 10.49
CA GLY A 85 5.94 6.92 11.82
C GLY A 85 6.57 7.78 12.91
N THR A 86 6.44 7.35 14.16
CA THR A 86 7.27 7.86 15.26
C THR A 86 7.92 6.70 15.98
N LYS A 87 8.88 6.99 16.88
CA LYS A 87 9.51 5.97 17.74
C LYS A 87 8.47 5.17 18.54
N GLU A 88 7.42 5.82 19.03
CA GLU A 88 6.35 5.21 19.84
C GLU A 88 5.27 4.55 18.98
N LYS A 89 5.09 5.04 17.74
CA LYS A 89 4.06 4.57 16.80
C LYS A 89 4.67 4.37 15.41
N PRO A 90 5.52 3.35 15.22
CA PRO A 90 6.10 3.07 13.92
C PRO A 90 5.00 2.65 12.94
N ILE A 91 5.24 2.88 11.65
CA ILE A 91 4.40 2.30 10.58
C ILE A 91 4.93 0.90 10.30
N VAL A 92 4.06 -0.10 10.30
CA VAL A 92 4.47 -1.51 10.17
C VAL A 92 4.00 -2.05 8.83
N PHE A 93 4.94 -2.47 7.98
CA PHE A 93 4.67 -3.17 6.73
C PHE A 93 4.84 -4.68 6.93
N GLU A 94 3.88 -5.47 6.47
CA GLU A 94 3.94 -6.92 6.55
C GLU A 94 3.34 -7.59 5.32
N SER A 95 3.83 -8.78 4.99
CA SER A 95 3.22 -9.66 3.99
C SER A 95 2.45 -10.77 4.69
N ILE A 96 1.20 -10.99 4.28
CA ILE A 96 0.34 -12.04 4.87
C ILE A 96 0.83 -13.43 4.49
N TYR A 97 1.26 -13.60 3.24
CA TYR A 97 1.62 -14.92 2.67
C TYR A 97 3.12 -15.06 2.37
N LYS A 98 3.91 -14.02 2.63
CA LYS A 98 5.34 -13.92 2.31
C LYS A 98 5.63 -14.26 0.84
N HIS A 99 4.76 -13.81 -0.07
CA HIS A 99 5.02 -13.96 -1.49
C HIS A 99 6.30 -13.20 -1.85
N THR A 100 7.08 -13.71 -2.80
CA THR A 100 8.43 -13.21 -3.11
C THR A 100 8.46 -11.79 -3.65
N SER A 101 7.31 -11.20 -3.99
CA SER A 101 7.17 -9.81 -4.44
C SER A 101 6.15 -8.99 -3.64
N ASP A 102 5.67 -9.47 -2.48
CA ASP A 102 4.80 -8.64 -1.65
C ASP A 102 5.60 -7.46 -1.09
N GLY A 103 5.25 -6.21 -1.46
CA GLY A 103 6.09 -5.10 -1.04
C GLY A 103 5.87 -3.73 -1.68
N LEU A 104 6.84 -2.86 -1.39
CA LEU A 104 6.96 -1.50 -1.89
C LEU A 104 8.01 -1.42 -2.99
N TYR A 105 7.63 -0.78 -4.09
CA TYR A 105 8.52 -0.57 -5.23
C TYR A 105 8.52 0.91 -5.60
N PHE A 106 9.67 1.56 -5.55
CA PHE A 106 9.84 2.94 -6.03
C PHE A 106 10.62 2.89 -7.32
N GLU A 107 9.95 3.14 -8.44
CA GLU A 107 10.61 3.21 -9.75
C GLU A 107 11.47 4.48 -9.86
N SER A 108 12.41 4.49 -10.80
CA SER A 108 13.23 5.68 -11.10
C SER A 108 12.40 6.88 -11.57
N SER A 109 11.19 6.64 -12.06
CA SER A 109 10.23 7.67 -12.46
C SER A 109 9.47 8.29 -11.28
N ALA A 110 9.52 7.69 -10.08
CA ALA A 110 8.87 8.21 -8.88
C ALA A 110 9.51 9.52 -8.39
N SER A 111 8.73 10.33 -7.68
CA SER A 111 9.27 11.54 -7.06
C SER A 111 10.27 11.21 -5.95
N ASN A 112 11.39 11.94 -5.96
CA ASN A 112 12.42 11.92 -4.92
C ASN A 112 11.93 12.47 -3.56
N GLU A 113 10.72 13.01 -3.50
CA GLU A 113 10.10 13.53 -2.27
C GLU A 113 9.42 12.45 -1.41
N SER A 114 9.54 11.17 -1.78
CA SER A 114 9.05 10.08 -0.94
C SER A 114 9.82 10.00 0.38
N ILE A 115 9.13 9.59 1.44
CA ILE A 115 9.66 9.51 2.80
C ILE A 115 9.22 8.21 3.46
N LEU A 116 10.20 7.45 3.94
CA LEU A 116 10.05 6.35 4.88
C LEU A 116 10.78 6.74 6.16
N GLU A 117 10.03 7.04 7.21
CA GLU A 117 10.59 7.43 8.50
C GLU A 117 9.92 6.61 9.61
N TYR A 118 10.70 6.04 10.54
CA TYR A 118 10.19 5.16 11.61
C TYR A 118 9.25 4.05 11.08
N CYS A 119 9.66 3.42 9.98
CA CYS A 119 8.96 2.27 9.41
C CYS A 119 9.61 0.95 9.82
N GLU A 120 8.81 -0.09 10.01
CA GLU A 120 9.26 -1.45 10.25
C GLU A 120 8.77 -2.34 9.12
N PHE A 121 9.70 -2.93 8.36
CA PHE A 121 9.41 -3.92 7.33
C PHE A 121 9.62 -5.30 7.94
N ARG A 122 8.57 -6.10 7.98
CA ARG A 122 8.63 -7.46 8.52
C ARG A 122 9.12 -8.46 7.47
N GLU A 123 9.57 -9.62 7.95
CA GLU A 123 10.01 -10.73 7.10
C GLU A 123 8.98 -11.03 5.99
N GLY A 124 9.46 -11.09 4.75
CA GLY A 124 8.65 -11.34 3.56
C GLY A 124 8.13 -10.07 2.87
N VAL A 125 8.43 -8.87 3.39
CA VAL A 125 8.18 -7.62 2.67
C VAL A 125 9.38 -7.23 1.83
N VAL A 126 9.16 -7.07 0.53
CA VAL A 126 10.16 -6.52 -0.38
C VAL A 126 10.12 -5.00 -0.35
N VAL A 127 11.29 -4.37 -0.32
CA VAL A 127 11.44 -2.93 -0.51
C VAL A 127 12.47 -2.70 -1.60
N ASN A 128 12.02 -2.23 -2.76
CA ASN A 128 12.89 -1.85 -3.88
C ASN A 128 12.84 -0.33 -4.05
N ILE A 129 14.01 0.32 -4.01
CA ILE A 129 14.13 1.77 -4.16
C ILE A 129 15.09 2.05 -5.31
N SER A 130 14.53 2.53 -6.44
CA SER A 130 15.29 2.85 -7.66
C SER A 130 15.44 4.36 -7.89
N ASN A 131 15.06 5.20 -6.92
CA ASN A 131 15.21 6.66 -6.95
C ASN A 131 15.91 7.20 -5.68
N SER A 132 16.10 8.52 -5.59
CA SER A 132 16.74 9.15 -4.42
C SER A 132 15.69 9.70 -3.48
N MET A 133 15.36 8.96 -2.42
CA MET A 133 14.30 9.34 -1.47
C MET A 133 14.79 9.33 -0.02
N THR A 134 13.96 9.83 0.91
CA THR A 134 14.32 9.83 2.34
C THR A 134 13.96 8.50 2.98
N VAL A 135 14.96 7.84 3.58
CA VAL A 135 14.78 6.63 4.39
C VAL A 135 15.53 6.81 5.71
N GLN A 136 14.83 6.92 6.82
CA GLN A 136 15.41 7.22 8.13
C GLN A 136 14.74 6.43 9.25
N TYR A 137 15.55 5.94 10.19
CA TYR A 137 15.06 5.20 11.36
C TYR A 137 14.18 3.98 11.03
N CYS A 138 14.34 3.40 9.84
CA CYS A 138 13.62 2.22 9.40
C CYS A 138 14.32 0.94 9.85
N LYS A 139 13.53 -0.11 10.07
CA LYS A 139 14.01 -1.48 10.30
C LYS A 139 13.60 -2.36 9.11
N PHE A 140 14.53 -3.16 8.61
CA PHE A 140 14.36 -4.08 7.50
C PHE A 140 14.64 -5.52 7.95
#